data_AF-A0A9X4QMK5-F1
#
_entry.id   AF-A0A9X4QMK5-F1
#
_cell.length_a   1.000
_cell.length_b   1.000
_cell.length_c   1.000
_cell.angle_alpha   90.00
_cell.angle_beta   90.00
_cell.angle_gamma   90.00
#
_symmetry.space_group_name_H-M   'P 1'
#
loop_
_entity.id
_entity.type
_entity.pdbx_description
1 polymer ?
#
loop_
_entity_poly.entity_id
_entity_poly.type
_entity_poly.pdbx_seq_one_letter_code
_entity_poly.pdbx_strand_id
1 'polypeptide(L)'
;MNVKTYWRRTVLSMALSLTVLIPGAIPAYGQVSESTPEPYVIQPDKWGLYTDGTHATETTNGINKALEWASKNGVKAVFLPAGTYLVAKEGHIAMVSNMTFELAEDAVLQKETNGKERYELLYIGYGVHDVTIKGGTYRGDKDTHNYSMKDNKYSAGTHEGGYGILLEGASDITIDDVKAINFTGDGAIFQGKGTMVSDYYENGFVSGTFDDQGKKVKDAKKIRTSKALYFSNPIFKTARMFEISNLMRLPRAFEVYFYTSNGVFLKKITAQGRESDTDSRRGGPLLSGV
;
A
#
# COMPACT_ATOMS: atom_id res chain seq x y z
N MET A 1 -44.49 -25.33 53.13
CA MET A 1 -43.12 -25.90 53.18
C MET A 1 -42.89 -26.73 51.93
N ASN A 2 -42.09 -26.23 51.00
CA ASN A 2 -41.50 -27.04 49.94
C ASN A 2 -40.25 -26.30 49.42
N VAL A 3 -39.09 -26.77 49.85
CA VAL A 3 -37.78 -26.21 49.51
C VAL A 3 -37.38 -26.79 48.15
N LYS A 4 -37.27 -25.95 47.11
CA LYS A 4 -36.64 -26.34 45.85
C LYS A 4 -35.21 -25.79 45.80
N THR A 5 -34.27 -26.68 45.98
CA THR A 5 -32.83 -26.46 45.94
C THR A 5 -32.38 -26.21 44.49
N TYR A 6 -31.82 -25.03 44.21
CA TYR A 6 -31.18 -24.72 42.92
C TYR A 6 -29.75 -25.28 42.91
N TRP A 7 -29.49 -26.27 42.04
CA TRP A 7 -28.14 -26.71 41.72
C TRP A 7 -27.50 -25.72 40.74
N ARG A 8 -26.53 -24.92 41.22
CA ARG A 8 -25.62 -24.15 40.37
C ARG A 8 -24.69 -25.13 39.66
N ARG A 9 -24.76 -25.19 38.33
CA ARG A 9 -23.72 -25.82 37.50
C ARG A 9 -22.53 -24.86 37.41
N THR A 10 -21.52 -25.10 38.22
CA THR A 10 -20.20 -24.49 38.06
C THR A 10 -19.55 -25.12 36.83
N VAL A 11 -19.42 -24.36 35.73
CA VAL A 11 -18.60 -24.76 34.59
C VAL A 11 -17.15 -24.54 35.02
N LEU A 12 -16.48 -25.62 35.38
CA LEU A 12 -15.04 -25.62 35.63
C LEU A 12 -14.34 -25.49 34.27
N SER A 13 -13.88 -24.29 33.93
CA SER A 13 -13.02 -24.07 32.75
C SER A 13 -11.73 -24.86 32.94
N MET A 14 -11.64 -26.01 32.29
CA MET A 14 -10.45 -26.85 32.31
C MET A 14 -9.42 -26.22 31.37
N ALA A 15 -8.47 -25.46 31.93
CA ALA A 15 -7.31 -24.99 31.20
C ALA A 15 -6.41 -26.19 30.87
N LEU A 16 -6.20 -26.45 29.59
CA LEU A 16 -5.24 -27.44 29.13
C LEU A 16 -3.83 -26.82 29.22
N SER A 17 -3.11 -27.12 30.28
CA SER A 17 -1.69 -26.78 30.40
C SER A 17 -0.85 -27.87 29.74
N LEU A 18 -0.28 -27.57 28.57
CA LEU A 18 0.67 -28.44 27.89
C LEU A 18 2.08 -28.16 28.43
N THR A 19 2.63 -29.09 29.22
CA THR A 19 4.02 -29.02 29.69
C THR A 19 4.93 -29.69 28.67
N VAL A 20 5.74 -28.91 27.94
CA VAL A 20 6.80 -29.43 27.06
C VAL A 20 8.12 -29.43 27.84
N LEU A 21 8.64 -30.62 28.14
CA LEU A 21 9.97 -30.80 28.73
C LEU A 21 11.00 -30.93 27.59
N ILE A 22 11.81 -29.90 27.39
CA ILE A 22 12.99 -29.93 26.53
C ILE A 22 14.19 -30.36 27.39
N PRO A 23 14.90 -31.46 27.09
CA PRO A 23 16.14 -31.78 27.78
C PRO A 23 17.25 -30.86 27.27
N GLY A 24 17.53 -29.79 28.02
CA GLY A 24 18.62 -28.86 27.74
C GLY A 24 18.50 -27.61 28.60
N ALA A 25 19.62 -27.10 29.09
CA ALA A 25 19.65 -25.87 29.89
C ALA A 25 19.00 -24.72 29.10
N ILE A 26 17.99 -24.09 29.70
CA ILE A 26 17.35 -22.88 29.17
C ILE A 26 18.37 -21.75 29.32
N PRO A 27 18.94 -21.19 28.22
CA PRO A 27 19.66 -19.94 28.35
C PRO A 27 18.66 -18.90 28.84
N ALA A 28 19.02 -18.15 29.90
CA ALA A 28 18.24 -17.03 30.36
C ALA A 28 17.92 -16.14 29.16
N TYR A 29 16.63 -15.97 28.85
CA TYR A 29 16.16 -15.01 27.86
C TYR A 29 16.50 -13.61 28.42
N GLY A 30 17.73 -13.17 28.17
CA GLY A 30 18.04 -11.76 28.18
C GLY A 30 17.11 -11.11 27.18
N GLN A 31 16.53 -9.97 27.56
CA GLN A 31 16.00 -9.03 26.59
C GLN A 31 17.13 -8.76 25.60
N VAL A 32 17.06 -9.36 24.41
CA VAL A 32 17.85 -8.91 23.29
C VAL A 32 17.23 -7.56 22.97
N SER A 33 17.78 -6.49 23.55
CA SER A 33 17.60 -5.17 22.96
C SER A 33 18.14 -5.34 21.55
N GLU A 34 17.25 -5.41 20.55
CA GLU A 34 17.67 -5.08 19.20
C GLU A 34 18.27 -3.68 19.31
N SER A 35 19.60 -3.59 19.28
CA SER A 35 20.25 -2.30 19.15
C SER A 35 19.75 -1.74 17.84
N THR A 36 18.90 -0.71 17.90
CA THR A 36 18.53 0.04 16.70
C THR A 36 19.84 0.49 16.07
N PRO A 37 20.14 0.08 14.83
CA PRO A 37 21.39 0.46 14.19
C PRO A 37 21.51 1.98 14.22
N GLU A 38 22.65 2.51 14.66
CA GLU A 38 22.93 3.94 14.61
C GLU A 38 22.64 4.47 13.19
N PRO A 39 21.78 5.48 13.04
CA PRO A 39 21.36 5.94 11.73
C PRO A 39 22.53 6.58 10.97
N TYR A 40 22.57 6.35 9.66
CA TYR A 40 23.46 7.10 8.78
C TYR A 40 22.99 8.56 8.69
N VAL A 41 23.75 9.47 9.29
CA VAL A 41 23.48 10.91 9.20
C VAL A 41 23.85 11.41 7.80
N ILE A 42 22.87 11.92 7.06
CA ILE A 42 23.08 12.59 5.78
C ILE A 42 23.94 13.82 6.01
N GLN A 43 25.08 13.88 5.32
CA GLN A 43 25.95 15.05 5.27
C GLN A 43 25.56 15.90 4.05
N PRO A 44 24.97 17.10 4.20
CA PRO A 44 24.47 17.89 3.08
C PRO A 44 25.50 18.08 1.95
N ASP A 45 26.73 18.46 2.29
CA ASP A 45 27.82 18.70 1.33
C ASP A 45 28.18 17.45 0.52
N LYS A 46 28.14 16.26 1.13
CA LYS A 46 28.45 14.99 0.46
C LYS A 46 27.42 14.66 -0.63
N TRP A 47 26.17 15.04 -0.40
CA TRP A 47 25.05 14.69 -1.26
C TRP A 47 24.59 15.85 -2.15
N GLY A 48 25.23 17.02 -2.04
CA GLY A 48 24.87 18.22 -2.79
C GLY A 48 23.51 18.79 -2.37
N LEU A 49 23.19 18.73 -1.09
CA LEU A 49 21.94 19.24 -0.53
C LEU A 49 22.08 20.68 -0.07
N TYR A 50 21.01 21.44 -0.23
CA TYR A 50 20.87 22.76 0.34
C TYR A 50 19.83 22.73 1.47
N THR A 51 20.14 23.41 2.56
CA THR A 51 19.35 23.39 3.82
C THR A 51 18.63 24.72 4.10
N ASP A 52 18.64 25.64 3.13
CA ASP A 52 18.14 27.01 3.23
C ASP A 52 16.85 27.24 2.42
N GLY A 53 16.22 26.17 1.92
CA GLY A 53 15.03 26.24 1.09
C GLY A 53 15.31 26.66 -0.35
N THR A 54 16.53 26.46 -0.87
CA THR A 54 16.91 26.73 -2.26
C THR A 54 17.31 25.46 -3.02
N HIS A 55 17.66 25.59 -4.31
CA HIS A 55 18.21 24.51 -5.16
C HIS A 55 17.40 23.21 -5.13
N ALA A 56 16.14 23.32 -5.52
CA ALA A 56 15.17 22.24 -5.33
C ALA A 56 15.58 20.94 -6.05
N THR A 57 16.15 21.05 -7.25
CA THR A 57 16.52 19.89 -8.08
C THR A 57 17.70 19.13 -7.48
N GLU A 58 18.74 19.86 -7.07
CA GLU A 58 19.93 19.34 -6.42
C GLU A 58 19.58 18.65 -5.11
N THR A 59 18.79 19.32 -4.27
CA THR A 59 18.35 18.79 -2.98
C THR A 59 17.50 17.53 -3.13
N THR A 60 16.53 17.52 -4.05
CA THR A 60 15.70 16.33 -4.34
C THR A 60 16.56 15.16 -4.79
N ASN A 61 17.45 15.40 -5.75
CA ASN A 61 18.30 14.35 -6.30
C ASN A 61 19.30 13.82 -5.27
N GLY A 62 19.84 14.70 -4.43
CA GLY A 62 20.80 14.31 -3.40
C GLY A 62 20.16 13.45 -2.31
N ILE A 63 18.95 13.78 -1.85
CA ILE A 63 18.25 12.98 -0.83
C ILE A 63 17.94 11.59 -1.40
N ASN A 64 17.41 11.52 -2.63
CA ASN A 64 17.13 10.23 -3.29
C ASN A 64 18.40 9.40 -3.49
N LYS A 65 19.51 10.02 -3.90
CA LYS A 65 20.81 9.34 -4.00
C LYS A 65 21.32 8.82 -2.65
N ALA A 66 21.11 9.58 -1.56
CA ALA A 66 21.49 9.16 -0.22
C ALA A 66 20.71 7.92 0.23
N LEU A 67 19.38 7.91 0.03
CA LEU A 67 18.51 6.78 0.34
C LEU A 67 18.85 5.55 -0.49
N GLU A 68 19.03 5.71 -1.81
CA GLU A 68 19.45 4.62 -2.68
C GLU A 68 20.80 4.03 -2.29
N TRP A 69 21.78 4.89 -1.99
CA TRP A 69 23.10 4.45 -1.55
C TRP A 69 22.99 3.70 -0.22
N ALA A 70 22.23 4.23 0.74
CA ALA A 70 22.02 3.60 2.04
C ALA A 70 21.45 2.17 1.85
N SER A 71 20.41 2.03 1.04
CA SER A 71 19.82 0.72 0.70
C SER A 71 20.85 -0.23 0.09
N LYS A 72 21.61 0.22 -0.91
CA LYS A 72 22.65 -0.59 -1.59
C LYS A 72 23.79 -1.02 -0.66
N ASN A 73 24.03 -0.29 0.42
CA ASN A 73 25.10 -0.56 1.37
C ASN A 73 24.59 -1.20 2.67
N GLY A 74 23.34 -1.68 2.69
CA GLY A 74 22.76 -2.38 3.85
C GLY A 74 22.47 -1.49 5.05
N VAL A 75 22.53 -0.16 4.90
CA VAL A 75 22.11 0.81 5.92
C VAL A 75 20.59 0.71 6.07
N LYS A 76 20.11 0.61 7.31
CA LYS A 76 18.69 0.42 7.64
C LYS A 76 18.01 1.66 8.20
N ALA A 77 18.78 2.66 8.61
CA ALA A 77 18.28 3.91 9.14
C ALA A 77 19.11 5.08 8.61
N VAL A 78 18.44 6.14 8.17
CA VAL A 78 19.02 7.37 7.65
C VAL A 78 18.41 8.54 8.40
N PHE A 79 19.26 9.46 8.86
CA PHE A 79 18.86 10.67 9.57
C PHE A 79 19.13 11.91 8.73
N LEU A 80 18.10 12.73 8.49
CA LEU A 80 18.21 14.04 7.85
C LEU A 80 18.32 15.13 8.92
N PRO A 81 19.44 15.88 8.98
CA PRO A 81 19.64 16.90 10.00
C PRO A 81 18.72 18.11 9.79
N ALA A 82 18.76 19.04 10.76
CA ALA A 82 18.04 20.31 10.73
C ALA A 82 18.26 21.08 9.41
N GLY A 83 17.21 21.72 8.92
CA GLY A 83 17.27 22.53 7.70
C GLY A 83 15.96 22.56 6.93
N THR A 84 15.83 23.51 6.01
CA THR A 84 14.75 23.54 5.03
C THR A 84 15.25 23.00 3.70
N TYR A 85 14.71 21.87 3.28
CA TYR A 85 15.10 21.16 2.07
C TYR A 85 14.01 21.34 1.02
N LEU A 86 14.28 22.14 0.00
CA LEU A 86 13.31 22.38 -1.08
C LEU A 86 13.27 21.16 -2.02
N VAL A 87 12.08 20.62 -2.25
CA VAL A 87 11.82 19.49 -3.13
C VAL A 87 11.22 20.01 -4.44
N ALA A 88 11.87 19.68 -5.56
CA ALA A 88 11.58 20.20 -6.88
C ALA A 88 10.12 19.92 -7.29
N LYS A 89 9.50 20.86 -8.00
CA LYS A 89 8.13 20.72 -8.55
C LYS A 89 7.97 19.45 -9.41
N GLU A 90 9.01 19.06 -10.13
CA GLU A 90 9.06 17.87 -11.00
C GLU A 90 9.44 16.57 -10.28
N GLY A 91 9.75 16.61 -8.98
CA GLY A 91 10.20 15.45 -8.22
C GLY A 91 9.50 15.25 -6.89
N HIS A 92 9.91 14.18 -6.22
CA HIS A 92 9.52 13.78 -4.87
C HIS A 92 10.70 13.05 -4.21
N ILE A 93 10.64 12.89 -2.89
CA ILE A 93 11.53 11.99 -2.16
C ILE A 93 11.01 10.57 -2.32
N ALA A 94 11.78 9.68 -2.93
CA ALA A 94 11.40 8.31 -3.22
C ALA A 94 11.97 7.35 -2.17
N MET A 95 11.10 6.67 -1.44
CA MET A 95 11.52 5.70 -0.44
C MET A 95 11.99 4.38 -1.03
N VAL A 96 12.88 3.72 -0.30
CA VAL A 96 13.42 2.38 -0.58
C VAL A 96 13.03 1.42 0.54
N SER A 97 12.87 0.13 0.24
CA SER A 97 12.46 -0.87 1.24
C SER A 97 13.50 -1.04 2.37
N ASN A 98 13.05 -1.53 3.53
CA ASN A 98 13.89 -1.80 4.71
C ASN A 98 14.63 -0.55 5.22
N MET A 99 13.95 0.58 5.27
CA MET A 99 14.56 1.87 5.59
C MET A 99 13.75 2.64 6.62
N THR A 100 14.40 3.04 7.70
CA THR A 100 13.94 4.14 8.55
C THR A 100 14.49 5.45 8.00
N PHE A 101 13.63 6.39 7.67
CA PHE A 101 14.00 7.75 7.32
C PHE A 101 13.48 8.70 8.40
N GLU A 102 14.41 9.18 9.21
CA GLU A 102 14.15 10.05 10.35
C GLU A 102 14.62 11.46 10.04
N LEU A 103 13.78 12.44 10.31
CA LEU A 103 14.09 13.86 10.20
C LEU A 103 14.30 14.43 11.60
N ALA A 104 15.27 15.35 11.73
CA ALA A 104 15.33 16.21 12.90
C ALA A 104 13.99 16.95 13.10
N GLU A 105 13.65 17.27 14.34
CA GLU A 105 12.39 17.95 14.69
C GLU A 105 12.19 19.26 13.92
N ASP A 106 13.27 19.99 13.70
CA ASP A 106 13.35 21.26 12.97
C ASP A 106 13.72 21.10 11.48
N ALA A 107 13.83 19.88 10.98
CA ALA A 107 13.97 19.63 9.54
C ALA A 107 12.61 19.78 8.83
N VAL A 108 12.65 20.48 7.69
CA VAL A 108 11.47 20.73 6.84
C VAL A 108 11.76 20.22 5.44
N LEU A 109 11.02 19.21 4.98
CA LEU A 109 10.89 18.91 3.56
C LEU A 109 9.80 19.82 2.99
N GLN A 110 10.15 20.72 2.09
CA GLN A 110 9.23 21.71 1.54
C GLN A 110 9.04 21.53 0.05
N LYS A 111 7.80 21.45 -0.42
CA LYS A 111 7.50 21.42 -1.85
C LYS A 111 7.76 22.79 -2.47
N GLU A 112 8.47 22.82 -3.61
CA GLU A 112 8.63 24.01 -4.44
C GLU A 112 7.27 24.50 -4.97
N THR A 113 7.06 25.83 -4.94
CA THR A 113 5.90 26.49 -5.53
C THR A 113 5.64 25.99 -6.95
N ASN A 114 4.44 25.49 -7.19
CA ASN A 114 4.06 24.95 -8.49
C ASN A 114 2.58 25.23 -8.80
N GLY A 115 2.10 24.69 -9.92
CA GLY A 115 0.70 24.77 -10.33
C GLY A 115 0.21 23.43 -10.88
N LYS A 116 0.77 22.32 -10.38
CA LYS A 116 0.36 21.00 -10.84
C LYS A 116 -0.96 20.61 -10.20
N GLU A 117 -1.82 19.94 -10.97
CA GLU A 117 -3.05 19.39 -10.39
C GLU A 117 -2.75 18.20 -9.49
N ARG A 118 -1.67 17.47 -9.78
CA ARG A 118 -1.17 16.36 -8.97
C ARG A 118 0.33 16.47 -8.69
N TYR A 119 0.72 16.34 -7.42
CA TYR A 119 2.11 16.19 -6.99
C TYR A 119 2.18 15.41 -5.68
N GLU A 120 3.35 14.88 -5.35
CA GLU A 120 3.65 14.37 -4.02
C GLU A 120 4.99 14.91 -3.53
N LEU A 121 5.14 15.07 -2.20
CA LEU A 121 6.41 15.48 -1.60
C LEU A 121 7.28 14.25 -1.28
N LEU A 122 6.71 13.23 -0.65
CA LEU A 122 7.34 11.94 -0.37
C LEU A 122 6.48 10.81 -0.94
N TYR A 123 7.13 9.86 -1.62
CA TYR A 123 6.49 8.74 -2.30
C TYR A 123 7.03 7.40 -1.80
N ILE A 124 6.11 6.53 -1.38
CA ILE A 124 6.37 5.14 -1.02
C ILE A 124 5.64 4.26 -2.03
N GLY A 125 6.38 3.82 -3.03
CA GLY A 125 5.81 3.19 -4.22
C GLY A 125 5.50 1.70 -4.08
N TYR A 126 4.90 1.17 -5.14
CA TYR A 126 4.46 -0.22 -5.18
C TYR A 126 5.60 -1.22 -4.96
N GLY A 127 5.36 -2.16 -4.05
CA GLY A 127 6.34 -3.17 -3.67
C GLY A 127 7.45 -2.65 -2.77
N VAL A 128 7.45 -1.38 -2.38
CA VAL A 128 8.25 -0.90 -1.25
C VAL A 128 7.66 -1.47 0.04
N HIS A 129 8.50 -1.94 0.94
CA HIS A 129 8.07 -2.56 2.19
C HIS A 129 9.05 -2.31 3.34
N ASP A 130 8.61 -2.51 4.58
CA ASP A 130 9.40 -2.32 5.80
C ASP A 130 10.04 -0.93 5.87
N VAL A 131 9.20 0.11 5.77
CA VAL A 131 9.65 1.51 5.83
C VAL A 131 9.08 2.20 7.05
N THR A 132 9.92 2.95 7.75
CA THR A 132 9.52 3.84 8.83
C THR A 132 9.84 5.28 8.43
N ILE A 133 8.84 6.16 8.44
CA ILE A 133 9.01 7.60 8.30
C ILE A 133 8.82 8.23 9.67
N LYS A 134 9.80 9.02 10.14
CA LYS A 134 9.78 9.55 11.49
C LYS A 134 10.13 11.04 11.55
N GLY A 135 9.34 11.80 12.31
CA GLY A 135 9.67 13.16 12.69
C GLY A 135 9.60 14.19 11.56
N GLY A 136 10.00 15.42 11.90
CA GLY A 136 10.13 16.54 10.97
C GLY A 136 8.80 17.09 10.42
N THR A 137 8.93 18.11 9.57
CA THR A 137 7.80 18.76 8.90
C THR A 137 7.81 18.51 7.41
N TYR A 138 6.67 18.06 6.90
CA TYR A 138 6.36 17.90 5.49
C TYR A 138 5.45 19.05 5.07
N ARG A 139 5.94 19.98 4.27
CA ARG A 139 5.25 21.22 3.92
C ARG A 139 4.96 21.29 2.43
N GLY A 140 3.69 21.41 2.06
CA GLY A 140 3.29 21.68 0.68
C GLY A 140 3.41 23.15 0.28
N ASP A 141 2.97 23.47 -0.94
CA ASP A 141 3.02 24.81 -1.51
C ASP A 141 1.66 25.52 -1.54
N LYS A 142 0.65 25.05 -0.80
CA LYS A 142 -0.74 25.55 -0.84
C LYS A 142 -0.86 27.08 -0.82
N ASP A 143 0.00 27.75 -0.04
CA ASP A 143 0.00 29.20 0.16
C ASP A 143 0.48 29.97 -1.08
N THR A 144 1.31 29.35 -1.91
CA THR A 144 1.94 29.95 -3.11
C THR A 144 1.51 29.27 -4.41
N HIS A 145 0.70 28.22 -4.33
CA HIS A 145 0.29 27.37 -5.44
C HIS A 145 -0.51 28.14 -6.52
N ASN A 146 -0.21 27.86 -7.78
CA ASN A 146 -0.94 28.43 -8.91
C ASN A 146 -2.10 27.53 -9.37
N TYR A 147 -3.30 27.79 -8.84
CA TYR A 147 -4.54 27.06 -9.14
C TYR A 147 -5.15 27.36 -10.53
N SER A 148 -4.53 28.21 -11.35
CA SER A 148 -5.05 28.49 -12.70
C SER A 148 -4.52 27.53 -13.76
N MET A 149 -3.58 26.67 -13.41
CA MET A 149 -2.86 25.79 -14.32
C MET A 149 -3.61 24.47 -14.52
N LYS A 150 -3.26 23.73 -15.57
CA LYS A 150 -3.76 22.38 -15.80
C LYS A 150 -2.60 21.51 -16.26
N ASP A 151 -2.51 20.30 -15.73
CA ASP A 151 -1.54 19.29 -16.14
C ASP A 151 -1.77 18.90 -17.61
N ASN A 152 -3.03 18.91 -18.07
CA ASN A 152 -3.36 18.79 -19.48
C ASN A 152 -4.72 19.43 -19.82
N LYS A 153 -5.03 19.64 -21.10
CA LYS A 153 -6.28 20.31 -21.53
C LYS A 153 -7.57 19.61 -21.06
N TYR A 154 -7.54 18.30 -20.81
CA TYR A 154 -8.70 17.48 -20.49
C TYR A 154 -8.85 17.17 -18.99
N SER A 155 -7.89 17.56 -18.16
CA SER A 155 -7.99 17.37 -16.71
C SER A 155 -9.11 18.22 -16.11
N ALA A 156 -9.50 17.90 -14.88
CA ALA A 156 -10.64 18.56 -14.22
C ALA A 156 -10.30 19.97 -13.69
N GLY A 157 -9.02 20.29 -13.48
CA GLY A 157 -8.56 21.55 -12.88
C GLY A 157 -8.77 21.61 -11.37
N THR A 158 -8.87 20.49 -10.66
CA THR A 158 -9.28 20.49 -9.24
C THR A 158 -8.15 20.82 -8.28
N HIS A 159 -6.89 20.54 -8.65
CA HIS A 159 -5.71 20.68 -7.79
C HIS A 159 -5.80 19.94 -6.44
N GLU A 160 -6.75 19.01 -6.30
CA GLU A 160 -6.94 18.21 -5.09
C GLU A 160 -5.86 17.11 -4.93
N GLY A 161 -5.01 16.93 -5.94
CA GLY A 161 -4.01 15.88 -6.02
C GLY A 161 -2.64 16.23 -5.46
N GLY A 162 -2.52 17.29 -4.65
CA GLY A 162 -1.26 17.67 -4.00
C GLY A 162 -1.09 16.97 -2.67
N TYR A 163 -0.14 16.04 -2.56
CA TYR A 163 0.00 15.15 -1.41
C TYR A 163 1.31 15.37 -0.65
N GLY A 164 1.26 15.22 0.68
CA GLY A 164 2.47 15.17 1.49
C GLY A 164 3.18 13.83 1.39
N ILE A 165 2.60 12.81 2.01
CA ILE A 165 3.09 11.44 1.97
C ILE A 165 2.12 10.59 1.15
N LEU A 166 2.56 10.09 -0.01
CA LEU A 166 1.81 9.17 -0.84
C LEU A 166 2.32 7.74 -0.64
N LEU A 167 1.45 6.87 -0.12
CA LEU A 167 1.63 5.43 -0.10
C LEU A 167 0.84 4.79 -1.25
N GLU A 168 1.50 4.09 -2.16
CA GLU A 168 0.82 3.42 -3.28
C GLU A 168 1.21 1.94 -3.40
N GLY A 169 0.41 1.06 -2.81
CA GLY A 169 0.63 -0.39 -2.86
C GLY A 169 1.96 -0.84 -2.22
N ALA A 170 2.42 -0.10 -1.21
CA ALA A 170 3.49 -0.48 -0.30
C ALA A 170 2.92 -1.30 0.88
N SER A 171 3.76 -2.06 1.57
CA SER A 171 3.36 -2.86 2.75
C SER A 171 4.25 -2.59 3.95
N ASP A 172 3.74 -2.87 5.17
CA ASP A 172 4.56 -2.83 6.39
C ASP A 172 5.21 -1.46 6.62
N ILE A 173 4.38 -0.42 6.57
CA ILE A 173 4.81 0.97 6.67
C ILE A 173 4.41 1.55 8.03
N THR A 174 5.37 2.20 8.68
CA THR A 174 5.15 3.00 9.89
C THR A 174 5.35 4.48 9.56
N ILE A 175 4.41 5.32 9.96
CA ILE A 175 4.55 6.78 9.92
C ILE A 175 4.37 7.26 11.37
N ASP A 176 5.42 7.87 11.91
CA ASP A 176 5.51 8.21 13.33
C ASP A 176 5.93 9.67 13.51
N ASP A 177 5.21 10.39 14.37
CA ASP A 177 5.50 11.78 14.77
C ASP A 177 5.78 12.77 13.62
N VAL A 178 5.11 12.60 12.47
CA VAL A 178 5.27 13.49 11.31
C VAL A 178 4.29 14.66 11.35
N LYS A 179 4.74 15.84 10.92
CA LYS A 179 3.88 17.01 10.72
C LYS A 179 3.66 17.31 9.24
N ALA A 180 2.53 16.91 8.67
CA ALA A 180 2.16 17.23 7.29
C ALA A 180 1.22 18.44 7.20
N ILE A 181 1.65 19.52 6.54
CA ILE A 181 0.91 20.79 6.48
C ILE A 181 0.96 21.46 5.09
N ASN A 182 -0.04 22.29 4.81
CA ASN A 182 -0.09 23.19 3.65
C ASN A 182 0.02 22.50 2.28
N PHE A 183 -0.61 21.33 2.12
CA PHE A 183 -0.82 20.69 0.83
C PHE A 183 -2.14 21.13 0.19
N THR A 184 -2.23 21.13 -1.14
CA THR A 184 -3.49 21.46 -1.85
C THR A 184 -4.53 20.35 -1.71
N GLY A 185 -4.08 19.10 -1.55
CA GLY A 185 -4.87 17.92 -1.18
C GLY A 185 -4.55 17.42 0.22
N ASP A 186 -4.38 16.10 0.36
CA ASP A 186 -4.18 15.42 1.64
C ASP A 186 -2.74 15.51 2.17
N GLY A 187 -2.58 15.65 3.49
CA GLY A 187 -1.27 15.58 4.14
C GLY A 187 -0.60 14.19 4.02
N ALA A 188 -1.41 13.14 4.04
CA ALA A 188 -1.00 11.78 3.72
C ALA A 188 -2.15 11.02 3.07
N ILE A 189 -1.84 10.18 2.09
CA ILE A 189 -2.79 9.33 1.39
C ILE A 189 -2.27 7.89 1.31
N PHE A 190 -3.14 6.93 1.64
CA PHE A 190 -2.83 5.52 1.66
C PHE A 190 -3.72 4.79 0.67
N GLN A 191 -3.15 4.30 -0.42
CA GLN A 191 -3.91 3.64 -1.46
C GLN A 191 -3.27 2.34 -1.93
N GLY A 192 -4.11 1.41 -2.40
CA GLY A 192 -3.64 0.23 -3.11
C GLY A 192 -3.18 0.57 -4.53
N LYS A 193 -2.42 -0.34 -5.14
CA LYS A 193 -2.12 -0.29 -6.57
C LYS A 193 -2.80 -1.44 -7.29
N GLY A 194 -3.70 -1.10 -8.21
CA GLY A 194 -4.28 -2.05 -9.16
C GLY A 194 -3.57 -1.98 -10.50
N THR A 195 -3.32 -3.14 -11.12
CA THR A 195 -2.99 -3.21 -12.55
C THR A 195 -4.18 -3.82 -13.27
N MET A 196 -4.82 -3.05 -14.16
CA MET A 196 -5.88 -3.57 -15.00
C MET A 196 -5.30 -4.57 -16.00
N VAL A 197 -5.71 -5.84 -15.90
CA VAL A 197 -5.22 -6.93 -16.76
C VAL A 197 -6.18 -7.24 -17.90
N SER A 198 -7.47 -6.98 -17.72
CA SER A 198 -8.52 -7.22 -18.71
C SER A 198 -9.81 -6.50 -18.30
N ASP A 199 -10.59 -6.08 -19.29
CA ASP A 199 -11.97 -5.63 -19.12
C ASP A 199 -12.95 -6.64 -19.72
N TYR A 200 -14.07 -6.83 -19.03
CA TYR A 200 -15.18 -7.63 -19.52
C TYR A 200 -16.42 -6.76 -19.73
N TYR A 201 -16.83 -6.64 -20.99
CA TYR A 201 -18.09 -6.03 -21.38
C TYR A 201 -19.14 -7.11 -21.68
N GLU A 202 -20.37 -6.71 -21.97
CA GLU A 202 -21.50 -7.62 -22.23
C GLU A 202 -21.17 -8.72 -23.26
N ASN A 203 -20.51 -8.36 -24.36
CA ASN A 203 -20.08 -9.29 -25.41
C ASN A 203 -18.96 -10.26 -24.97
N GLY A 204 -18.37 -10.05 -23.79
CA GLY A 204 -17.40 -10.92 -23.14
C GLY A 204 -18.04 -12.13 -22.45
N PHE A 205 -19.37 -12.22 -22.40
CA PHE A 205 -20.10 -13.30 -21.74
C PHE A 205 -20.94 -14.11 -22.73
N VAL A 206 -21.12 -15.40 -22.43
CA VAL A 206 -22.00 -16.31 -23.17
C VAL A 206 -22.80 -17.17 -22.20
N SER A 207 -23.99 -17.62 -22.63
CA SER A 207 -24.79 -18.57 -21.85
C SER A 207 -24.04 -19.90 -21.63
N GLY A 208 -24.14 -20.42 -20.41
CA GLY A 208 -23.53 -21.68 -19.98
C GLY A 208 -22.68 -21.54 -18.72
N THR A 209 -22.13 -22.68 -18.30
CA THR A 209 -21.28 -22.83 -17.10
C THR A 209 -20.14 -23.81 -17.39
N PHE A 210 -19.34 -24.12 -16.38
CA PHE A 210 -18.44 -25.27 -16.36
C PHE A 210 -18.96 -26.32 -15.35
N ASP A 211 -18.74 -27.61 -15.63
CA ASP A 211 -18.99 -28.69 -14.68
C ASP A 211 -17.83 -28.85 -13.67
N ASP A 212 -17.93 -29.82 -12.76
CA ASP A 212 -16.92 -30.07 -11.72
C ASP A 212 -15.57 -30.56 -12.27
N GLN A 213 -15.54 -30.96 -13.55
CA GLN A 213 -14.34 -31.35 -14.29
C GLN A 213 -13.81 -30.19 -15.16
N GLY A 214 -14.40 -28.99 -15.05
CA GLY A 214 -14.00 -27.81 -15.80
C GLY A 214 -14.40 -27.84 -17.28
N LYS A 215 -15.30 -28.73 -17.71
CA LYS A 215 -15.79 -28.77 -19.09
C LYS A 215 -16.99 -27.84 -19.26
N LYS A 216 -17.06 -27.16 -20.41
CA LYS A 216 -18.17 -26.26 -20.75
C LYS A 216 -19.47 -27.04 -20.87
N VAL A 217 -20.52 -26.58 -20.18
CA VAL A 217 -21.87 -27.13 -20.22
C VAL A 217 -22.88 -26.06 -20.59
N LYS A 218 -23.90 -26.43 -21.37
CA LYS A 218 -25.02 -25.54 -21.71
C LYS A 218 -25.92 -25.35 -20.49
N ASP A 219 -26.18 -24.10 -20.13
CA ASP A 219 -27.10 -23.72 -19.06
C ASP A 219 -27.66 -22.33 -19.39
N ALA A 220 -28.96 -22.25 -19.70
CA ALA A 220 -29.62 -21.02 -20.08
C ALA A 220 -29.79 -20.01 -18.92
N LYS A 221 -29.61 -20.47 -17.67
CA LYS A 221 -29.77 -19.64 -16.46
C LYS A 221 -28.44 -19.10 -15.94
N LYS A 222 -27.32 -19.52 -16.52
CA LYS A 222 -25.97 -19.11 -16.15
C LYS A 222 -25.25 -18.46 -17.32
N ILE A 223 -24.27 -17.62 -16.98
CA ILE A 223 -23.33 -17.02 -17.92
C ILE A 223 -21.91 -17.36 -17.49
N ARG A 224 -21.00 -17.42 -18.47
CA ARG A 224 -19.56 -17.56 -18.27
C ARG A 224 -18.82 -16.65 -19.23
N THR A 225 -17.55 -16.37 -18.96
CA THR A 225 -16.70 -15.65 -19.91
C THR A 225 -16.57 -16.42 -21.23
N SER A 226 -16.54 -15.67 -22.33
CA SER A 226 -16.37 -16.20 -23.68
C SER A 226 -14.92 -16.59 -23.97
N LYS A 227 -13.97 -15.89 -23.34
CA LYS A 227 -12.52 -16.11 -23.40
C LYS A 227 -11.94 -16.26 -22.00
N ALA A 228 -10.90 -17.09 -21.87
CA ALA A 228 -10.14 -17.21 -20.63
C ALA A 228 -9.27 -15.97 -20.39
N LEU A 229 -9.05 -15.62 -19.11
CA LEU A 229 -7.99 -14.71 -18.72
C LEU A 229 -6.66 -15.47 -18.74
N TYR A 230 -5.68 -14.94 -19.46
CA TYR A 230 -4.33 -15.50 -19.46
C TYR A 230 -3.44 -14.73 -18.49
N PHE A 231 -2.70 -15.43 -17.64
CA PHE A 231 -1.74 -14.82 -16.71
C PHE A 231 -0.42 -14.45 -17.38
N SER A 232 -0.50 -13.73 -18.50
CA SER A 232 0.67 -13.27 -19.27
C SER A 232 1.18 -11.90 -18.83
N ASN A 233 0.35 -11.10 -18.14
CA ASN A 233 0.77 -9.79 -17.63
C ASN A 233 1.87 -9.98 -16.55
N PRO A 234 2.98 -9.20 -16.60
CA PRO A 234 4.05 -9.29 -15.62
C PRO A 234 3.61 -9.13 -14.15
N ILE A 235 2.48 -8.46 -13.88
CA ILE A 235 1.96 -8.27 -12.52
C ILE A 235 1.70 -9.61 -11.81
N PHE A 236 1.31 -10.66 -12.54
CA PHE A 236 1.04 -11.98 -11.95
C PHE A 236 2.29 -12.69 -11.44
N LYS A 237 3.50 -12.17 -11.72
CA LYS A 237 4.74 -12.69 -11.13
C LYS A 237 4.92 -12.28 -9.68
N THR A 238 4.34 -11.14 -9.29
CA THR A 238 4.52 -10.55 -7.96
C THR A 238 3.21 -10.48 -7.18
N ALA A 239 2.09 -10.19 -7.85
CA ALA A 239 0.77 -10.20 -7.25
C ALA A 239 0.21 -11.63 -7.20
N ARG A 240 -0.14 -12.06 -5.99
CA ARG A 240 -0.81 -13.35 -5.74
C ARG A 240 -2.33 -13.24 -5.69
N MET A 241 -2.84 -12.03 -5.83
CA MET A 241 -4.27 -11.72 -5.77
C MET A 241 -4.69 -10.99 -7.04
N PHE A 242 -5.90 -11.24 -7.48
CA PHE A 242 -6.60 -10.41 -8.46
C PHE A 242 -8.03 -10.23 -8.01
N GLU A 243 -8.65 -9.15 -8.45
CA GLU A 243 -10.05 -8.85 -8.21
C GLU A 243 -10.81 -8.69 -9.52
N ILE A 244 -12.10 -8.98 -9.45
CA ILE A 244 -13.05 -8.54 -10.49
C ILE A 244 -13.84 -7.41 -9.85
N SER A 245 -13.51 -6.18 -10.21
CA SER A 245 -14.19 -4.98 -9.76
C SER A 245 -15.29 -4.58 -10.75
N ASN A 246 -16.09 -3.56 -10.39
CA ASN A 246 -17.13 -2.99 -11.25
C ASN A 246 -18.14 -4.03 -11.79
N LEU A 247 -18.65 -4.91 -10.91
CA LEU A 247 -19.66 -5.94 -11.21
C LEU A 247 -21.05 -5.34 -11.53
N MET A 248 -21.14 -4.57 -12.62
CA MET A 248 -22.39 -3.96 -13.05
C MET A 248 -23.30 -5.01 -13.70
N ARG A 249 -24.50 -5.20 -13.14
CA ARG A 249 -25.50 -6.17 -13.63
C ARG A 249 -25.02 -7.63 -13.65
N LEU A 250 -24.01 -7.96 -12.84
CA LEU A 250 -23.52 -9.32 -12.65
C LEU A 250 -23.88 -9.81 -11.22
N PRO A 251 -24.05 -11.14 -11.02
CA PRO A 251 -24.12 -11.71 -9.69
C PRO A 251 -22.85 -11.39 -8.89
N ARG A 252 -23.01 -11.16 -7.58
CA ARG A 252 -21.85 -10.96 -6.68
C ARG A 252 -21.16 -12.28 -6.34
N ALA A 253 -21.82 -13.41 -6.53
CA ALA A 253 -21.25 -14.74 -6.40
C ALA A 253 -20.79 -15.26 -7.76
N PHE A 254 -19.57 -15.77 -7.86
CA PHE A 254 -19.09 -16.41 -9.08
C PHE A 254 -18.11 -17.55 -8.79
N GLU A 255 -17.94 -18.45 -9.75
CA GLU A 255 -16.94 -19.51 -9.70
C GLU A 255 -15.79 -19.16 -10.64
N VAL A 256 -14.56 -19.36 -10.17
CA VAL A 256 -13.34 -19.20 -10.97
C VAL A 256 -12.77 -20.58 -11.24
N TYR A 257 -12.61 -20.91 -12.52
CA TYR A 257 -12.05 -22.17 -12.98
C TYR A 257 -10.62 -21.95 -13.46
N PHE A 258 -9.67 -22.65 -12.84
CA PHE A 258 -8.25 -22.58 -13.17
C PHE A 258 -7.86 -23.75 -14.06
N TYR A 259 -7.07 -23.44 -15.09
CA TYR A 259 -6.55 -24.40 -16.05
C TYR A 259 -5.05 -24.19 -16.20
N THR A 260 -4.32 -25.25 -16.54
CA THR A 260 -2.95 -25.15 -17.06
C THR A 260 -2.95 -24.45 -18.43
N SER A 261 -1.78 -24.06 -18.91
CA SER A 261 -1.61 -23.43 -20.24
C SER A 261 -2.04 -24.32 -21.40
N ASN A 262 -2.00 -25.65 -21.25
CA ASN A 262 -2.49 -26.63 -22.23
C ASN A 262 -3.98 -27.00 -22.04
N GLY A 263 -4.71 -26.29 -21.16
CA GLY A 263 -6.16 -26.43 -21.01
C GLY A 263 -6.62 -27.56 -20.07
N VAL A 264 -5.72 -28.16 -19.30
CA VAL A 264 -6.06 -29.17 -18.28
C VAL A 264 -6.64 -28.45 -17.06
N PHE A 265 -7.82 -28.88 -16.61
CA PHE A 265 -8.46 -28.33 -15.43
C PHE A 265 -7.64 -28.61 -14.17
N LEU A 266 -7.50 -27.61 -13.31
CA LEU A 266 -6.72 -27.69 -12.06
C LEU A 266 -7.63 -27.67 -10.84
N LYS A 267 -8.40 -26.59 -10.68
CA LYS A 267 -9.29 -26.38 -9.54
C LYS A 267 -10.37 -25.37 -9.88
N LYS A 268 -11.46 -25.41 -9.13
CA LYS A 268 -12.43 -24.31 -9.06
C LYS A 268 -12.40 -23.66 -7.68
N ILE A 269 -12.67 -22.37 -7.64
CA ILE A 269 -12.80 -21.60 -6.41
C ILE A 269 -14.11 -20.83 -6.49
N THR A 270 -14.90 -20.86 -5.41
CA THR A 270 -16.06 -19.98 -5.29
C THR A 270 -15.61 -18.66 -4.71
N ALA A 271 -15.93 -17.57 -5.39
CA ALA A 271 -15.67 -16.21 -4.97
C ALA A 271 -17.00 -15.49 -4.69
N GLN A 272 -16.98 -14.61 -3.71
CA GLN A 272 -18.08 -13.72 -3.37
C GLN A 272 -17.54 -12.30 -3.39
N GLY A 273 -18.22 -11.39 -4.08
CA GLY A 273 -17.95 -9.97 -4.01
C GLY A 273 -18.15 -9.52 -2.57
N ARG A 274 -17.16 -8.81 -1.99
CA ARG A 274 -17.25 -8.27 -0.62
C ARG A 274 -18.53 -7.47 -0.47
N GLU A 275 -19.15 -7.49 0.71
CA GLU A 275 -20.31 -6.62 0.97
C GLU A 275 -19.92 -5.17 0.71
N SER A 276 -20.78 -4.43 0.01
CA SER A 276 -20.60 -2.99 -0.08
C SER A 276 -20.98 -2.44 1.29
N ASP A 277 -20.02 -1.87 2.02
CA ASP A 277 -20.39 -0.89 3.04
C ASP A 277 -21.24 0.15 2.33
N THR A 278 -22.52 0.20 2.70
CA THR A 278 -23.47 1.14 2.12
C THR A 278 -23.26 2.56 2.64
N ASP A 279 -22.21 2.77 3.43
CA ASP A 279 -21.78 4.06 3.95
C ASP A 279 -20.33 4.36 3.56
N SER A 280 -20.14 4.85 2.34
CA SER A 280 -19.31 6.03 2.09
C SER A 280 -19.14 6.27 0.59
N ARG A 281 -19.30 7.53 0.22
CA ARG A 281 -18.91 8.05 -1.09
C ARG A 281 -17.41 7.81 -1.22
N ARG A 282 -17.01 7.11 -2.30
CA ARG A 282 -15.62 6.74 -2.70
C ARG A 282 -15.12 5.41 -2.10
N GLY A 283 -15.33 4.31 -2.84
CA GLY A 283 -14.65 3.03 -2.58
C GLY A 283 -15.30 1.87 -3.33
N GLY A 284 -14.66 1.40 -4.41
CA GLY A 284 -15.08 0.19 -5.12
C GLY A 284 -14.79 -1.08 -4.31
N PRO A 285 -15.49 -2.20 -4.58
CA PRO A 285 -15.32 -3.44 -3.84
C PRO A 285 -13.94 -4.07 -4.13
N LEU A 286 -13.13 -4.23 -3.08
CA LEU A 286 -11.84 -4.92 -3.08
C LEU A 286 -12.03 -6.45 -2.96
N LEU A 287 -11.19 -7.30 -3.55
CA LEU A 287 -11.17 -8.75 -3.29
C LEU A 287 -9.75 -9.26 -2.98
N SER A 288 -9.64 -10.26 -2.11
CA SER A 288 -8.42 -11.00 -1.78
C SER A 288 -8.74 -12.49 -1.78
N GLY A 289 -8.07 -13.27 -2.63
CA GLY A 289 -8.08 -14.73 -2.59
C GLY A 289 -6.64 -15.22 -2.43
N VAL A 290 -6.42 -16.14 -1.50
CA VAL A 290 -5.12 -16.78 -1.24
C VAL A 290 -4.74 -17.74 -2.37
#